data_AF-A0A9N9T2D9-F1
#
_entry.id   AF-A0A9N9T2D9-F1
#
_cell.length_a   1.000
_cell.length_b   1.000
_cell.length_c   1.000
_cell.angle_alpha   90.00
_cell.angle_beta   90.00
_cell.angle_gamma   90.00
#
_symmetry.space_group_name_H-M   'P 1'
#
loop_
_entity.id
_entity.type
_entity.pdbx_description
1 polymer ?
#
loop_
_entity_poly.entity_id
_entity_poly.type
_entity_poly.pdbx_seq_one_letter_code
_entity_poly.pdbx_strand_id
1 'polypeptide(L)'
;MAWVILGHTCIVIFKYSDNMEYRRIVQKEFLFQTVTNGTFSVDTFFFCSGLLVSFLYFRTNAKGKLDSLNKGNGFIAGILHFLGLVSYRFARLTFPYLFTLGVVEVSMKWFAYNSVFEPPTNDHINCPNYWWRNILYINTLFPVDQMCMLWSWYLSDDTQFYVVGAVILILATSHFKSAAALLITFMVSSWMTTGYIAYSNSHIPGSDDPLALFDKIYDKPWTRLGPYLIGMCTGWLLFKKNCKIQMSKLVLITGWTLSIGVLLSLVYGLYETKLNPWLGATYSSLSHSAWALSLAWIVVACMTGYGGVVDKIFQLPYSTRSVE
;
A
#
# COMPACT_ATOMS: atom_id res chain seq x y z
N MET A 1 8.21 -8.21 2.40
CA MET A 1 8.98 -8.52 1.19
C MET A 1 8.92 -10.00 0.83
N ALA A 2 9.35 -10.92 1.70
CA ALA A 2 9.27 -12.37 1.42
C ALA A 2 7.87 -12.85 0.98
N TRP A 3 6.81 -12.33 1.60
CA TRP A 3 5.44 -12.64 1.24
C TRP A 3 5.06 -12.20 -0.20
N VAL A 4 5.54 -11.02 -0.63
CA VAL A 4 5.36 -10.53 -2.01
C VAL A 4 6.09 -11.44 -2.99
N ILE A 5 7.33 -11.83 -2.69
CA ILE A 5 8.13 -12.74 -3.52
C ILE A 5 7.41 -14.08 -3.67
N LEU A 6 6.90 -14.65 -2.58
CA LEU A 6 6.13 -15.89 -2.59
C LEU A 6 4.90 -15.77 -3.50
N GLY A 7 4.10 -14.71 -3.32
CA GLY A 7 2.90 -14.46 -4.13
C GLY A 7 3.20 -14.37 -5.62
N HIS A 8 4.17 -13.53 -6.01
CA HIS A 8 4.55 -13.39 -7.42
C HIS A 8 5.15 -14.67 -8.00
N THR A 9 5.92 -15.42 -7.22
CA THR A 9 6.47 -16.71 -7.67
C THR A 9 5.34 -17.69 -7.99
N CYS A 10 4.33 -17.80 -7.11
CA CYS A 10 3.16 -18.64 -7.36
C CYS A 10 2.36 -18.18 -8.58
N ILE A 11 2.13 -16.87 -8.75
CA ILE A 11 1.41 -16.32 -9.92
C ILE A 11 2.13 -16.69 -11.23
N VAL A 12 3.46 -16.54 -11.27
CA VAL A 12 4.25 -16.87 -12.47
C VAL A 12 4.22 -18.36 -12.76
N ILE A 13 4.44 -19.21 -11.75
CA ILE A 13 4.39 -20.67 -11.91
C ILE A 13 3.01 -21.13 -12.40
N PHE A 14 1.92 -20.57 -11.85
CA PHE A 14 0.58 -20.93 -12.26
C PHE A 14 0.23 -20.54 -13.69
N LYS A 15 0.90 -19.53 -14.25
CA LYS A 15 0.71 -19.19 -15.67
C LYS A 15 1.32 -20.25 -16.60
N TYR A 16 2.41 -20.90 -16.19
CA TYR A 16 3.12 -21.90 -17.00
C TYR A 16 2.77 -23.35 -16.65
N SER A 17 1.98 -23.58 -15.61
CA SER A 17 1.59 -24.93 -15.19
C SER A 17 0.57 -25.52 -16.16
N ASP A 18 0.92 -26.61 -16.84
CA ASP A 18 0.02 -27.36 -17.73
C ASP A 18 -1.22 -27.90 -17.00
N ASN A 19 -1.07 -28.23 -15.71
CA ASN A 19 -2.16 -28.78 -14.91
C ASN A 19 -2.93 -27.68 -14.17
N MET A 20 -3.82 -27.00 -14.89
CA MET A 20 -4.71 -25.97 -14.30
C MET A 20 -5.66 -26.53 -13.23
N GLU A 21 -5.96 -27.83 -13.26
CA GLU A 21 -6.81 -28.46 -12.25
C GLU A 21 -6.07 -28.60 -10.91
N TYR A 22 -4.77 -28.92 -10.96
CA TYR A 22 -3.94 -28.94 -9.75
C TYR A 22 -3.89 -27.58 -9.04
N ARG A 23 -3.88 -26.47 -9.80
CA ARG A 23 -4.02 -25.11 -9.23
C ARG A 23 -5.32 -24.99 -8.40
N ARG A 24 -6.45 -25.49 -8.91
CA ARG A 24 -7.74 -25.42 -8.17
C ARG A 24 -7.73 -26.24 -6.88
N ILE A 25 -7.02 -27.36 -6.87
CA ILE A 25 -6.85 -28.19 -5.67
C ILE A 25 -6.00 -27.44 -4.65
N VAL A 26 -4.81 -26.97 -5.07
CA VAL A 26 -3.87 -26.25 -4.19
C VAL A 26 -4.48 -24.95 -3.65
N GLN A 27 -5.24 -24.21 -4.45
CA GLN A 27 -5.90 -22.98 -4.00
C GLN A 27 -6.96 -23.19 -2.91
N LYS A 28 -7.49 -24.41 -2.79
CA LYS A 28 -8.42 -24.79 -1.71
C LYS A 28 -7.71 -25.18 -0.42
N GLU A 29 -6.39 -25.35 -0.42
CA GLU A 29 -5.66 -25.69 0.80
C GLU A 29 -5.67 -24.52 1.79
N PHE A 30 -5.77 -24.84 3.08
CA PHE A 30 -5.87 -23.85 4.15
C PHE A 30 -4.66 -22.91 4.19
N LEU A 31 -3.44 -23.46 4.10
CA LEU A 31 -2.21 -22.65 4.12
C LEU A 31 -2.06 -21.80 2.87
N PHE A 32 -2.65 -22.22 1.74
CA PHE A 32 -2.58 -21.49 0.48
C PHE A 32 -3.36 -20.16 0.53
N GLN A 33 -4.27 -19.98 1.49
CA GLN A 33 -4.91 -18.70 1.76
C GLN A 33 -3.91 -17.59 2.05
N THR A 34 -2.73 -17.92 2.60
CA THR A 34 -1.62 -16.97 2.75
C THR A 34 -1.18 -16.41 1.41
N VAL A 35 -1.14 -17.22 0.36
CA VAL A 35 -0.74 -16.79 -0.99
C VAL A 35 -1.89 -16.03 -1.66
N THR A 36 -3.11 -16.57 -1.61
CA THR A 36 -4.31 -15.96 -2.22
C THR A 36 -4.59 -14.57 -1.65
N ASN A 37 -4.52 -14.41 -0.33
CA ASN A 37 -4.71 -13.14 0.38
C ASN A 37 -3.40 -12.36 0.56
N GLY A 38 -2.36 -12.67 -0.23
CA GLY A 38 -1.06 -11.98 -0.22
C GLY A 38 -1.13 -10.50 -0.59
N THR A 39 -2.28 -10.05 -1.07
CA THR A 39 -2.60 -8.67 -1.45
C THR A 39 -2.47 -7.68 -0.30
N PHE A 40 -2.71 -8.12 0.94
CA PHE A 40 -2.56 -7.32 2.15
C PHE A 40 -1.10 -6.99 2.46
N SER A 41 -0.14 -7.76 1.93
CA SER A 41 1.28 -7.44 2.08
C SER A 41 1.64 -6.08 1.48
N VAL A 42 0.95 -5.68 0.41
CA VAL A 42 1.12 -4.38 -0.25
C VAL A 42 0.55 -3.25 0.61
N ASP A 43 -0.58 -3.48 1.28
CA ASP A 43 -1.19 -2.51 2.19
C ASP A 43 -0.29 -2.18 3.38
N THR A 44 0.51 -3.15 3.84
CA THR A 44 1.54 -2.89 4.85
C THR A 44 2.54 -1.85 4.36
N PHE A 45 2.96 -1.88 3.09
CA PHE A 45 3.88 -0.89 2.55
C PHE A 45 3.22 0.49 2.39
N PHE A 46 1.97 0.55 1.92
CA PHE A 46 1.22 1.81 1.87
C PHE A 46 1.05 2.44 3.24
N PHE A 47 0.69 1.64 4.26
CA PHE A 47 0.61 2.08 5.65
C PHE A 47 1.95 2.63 6.16
N CYS A 48 3.05 1.90 5.94
CA CYS A 48 4.38 2.34 6.34
C CYS A 48 4.81 3.64 5.64
N SER A 49 4.52 3.77 4.35
CA SER A 49 4.79 4.97 3.55
C SER A 49 4.06 6.19 4.14
N GLY A 50 2.74 6.08 4.37
CA GLY A 50 1.95 7.15 5.00
C GLY A 50 2.40 7.51 6.41
N LEU A 51 2.72 6.51 7.24
CA LEU A 51 3.22 6.70 8.60
C LEU A 51 4.54 7.46 8.62
N LEU A 52 5.52 6.99 7.84
CA LEU A 52 6.85 7.58 7.82
C LEU A 52 6.79 9.02 7.31
N VAL A 53 6.01 9.27 6.26
CA VAL A 53 5.91 10.60 5.66
C VAL A 53 5.29 11.60 6.62
N SER A 54 4.20 11.23 7.29
CA SER A 54 3.53 12.08 8.27
C SER A 54 4.42 12.35 9.48
N PHE A 55 5.01 11.29 10.06
CA PHE A 55 5.87 11.42 11.23
C PHE A 55 7.11 12.28 10.96
N LEU A 56 7.82 12.05 9.86
CA LEU A 56 9.00 12.83 9.49
C LEU A 56 8.65 14.27 9.15
N TYR A 57 7.54 14.50 8.47
CA TYR A 57 7.07 15.83 8.11
C TYR A 57 6.82 16.67 9.36
N PHE A 58 5.99 16.20 10.29
CA PHE A 58 5.71 16.94 11.53
C PHE A 58 6.94 17.11 12.41
N ARG A 59 7.83 16.11 12.47
CA ARG A 59 9.10 16.21 13.21
C ARG A 59 10.04 17.24 12.61
N THR A 60 10.10 17.35 11.30
CA THR A 60 10.95 18.35 10.60
C THR A 60 10.36 19.74 10.76
N ASN A 61 9.03 19.86 10.69
CA ASN A 61 8.31 21.11 10.94
C ASN A 61 8.56 21.63 12.36
N ALA A 62 8.45 20.77 13.37
CA ALA A 62 8.67 21.14 14.78
C ALA A 62 10.10 21.60 15.10
N LYS A 63 11.08 21.24 14.26
CA LYS A 63 12.47 21.72 14.37
C LYS A 63 12.69 23.10 13.73
N GLY A 64 11.64 23.76 13.25
CA GLY A 64 11.71 25.09 12.60
C GLY A 64 12.40 25.09 11.23
N LYS A 65 12.78 23.92 10.70
CA LYS A 65 13.46 23.82 9.39
C LYS A 65 12.53 24.20 8.22
N LEU A 66 11.22 24.00 8.40
CA LEU A 66 10.22 24.39 7.40
C LEU A 66 9.86 25.88 7.49
N ASP A 67 9.91 26.48 8.69
CA ASP A 67 9.63 27.92 8.87
C ASP A 67 10.64 28.80 8.14
N SER A 68 11.89 28.33 8.00
CA SER A 68 12.92 28.99 7.18
C SER A 68 12.56 29.07 5.70
N LEU A 69 11.73 28.14 5.18
CA LEU A 69 11.25 28.12 3.79
C LEU A 69 9.97 28.94 3.61
N ASN A 70 9.33 29.36 4.70
CA ASN A 70 8.01 29.98 4.74
C ASN A 70 8.05 31.51 4.78
N LYS A 71 9.19 32.14 4.42
CA LYS A 71 9.38 33.61 4.40
C LYS A 71 8.68 34.31 3.21
N GLY A 72 7.39 34.05 3.00
CA GLY A 72 6.58 34.66 1.93
C GLY A 72 5.07 34.55 2.16
N ASN A 73 4.26 35.03 1.21
CA ASN A 73 2.79 34.89 1.25
C ASN A 73 2.39 33.42 1.43
N GLY A 74 1.59 33.12 2.46
CA GLY A 74 1.34 31.75 2.94
C GLY A 74 0.85 30.75 1.89
N PHE A 75 0.14 31.20 0.86
CA PHE A 75 -0.28 30.33 -0.26
C PHE A 75 0.88 29.95 -1.20
N ILE A 76 1.69 30.95 -1.61
CA ILE A 76 2.84 30.74 -2.49
C ILE A 76 3.88 29.85 -1.80
N ALA A 77 4.10 30.08 -0.50
CA ALA A 77 5.01 29.25 0.28
C ALA A 77 4.52 27.80 0.42
N GLY A 78 3.19 27.60 0.57
CA GLY A 78 2.57 26.27 0.53
C GLY A 78 2.79 25.54 -0.81
N ILE A 79 2.66 26.24 -1.94
CA ILE A 79 2.93 25.67 -3.27
C ILE A 79 4.39 25.31 -3.44
N LEU A 80 5.32 26.22 -3.10
CA LEU A 80 6.75 25.95 -3.21
C LEU A 80 7.17 24.75 -2.34
N HIS A 81 6.58 24.63 -1.15
CA HIS A 81 6.81 23.50 -0.27
C HIS A 81 6.28 22.19 -0.85
N PHE A 82 5.07 22.20 -1.41
CA PHE A 82 4.51 21.04 -2.12
C PHE A 82 5.41 20.62 -3.28
N LEU A 83 5.82 21.56 -4.13
CA LEU A 83 6.72 21.29 -5.25
C LEU A 83 8.07 20.76 -4.79
N GLY A 84 8.63 21.28 -3.70
CA GLY A 84 9.88 20.80 -3.12
C GLY A 84 9.79 19.34 -2.63
N LEU A 85 8.72 18.99 -1.92
CA LEU A 85 8.46 17.64 -1.44
C LEU A 85 8.30 16.64 -2.60
N VAL A 86 7.44 16.99 -3.57
CA VAL A 86 7.16 16.14 -4.74
C VAL A 86 8.38 16.00 -5.63
N SER A 87 9.07 17.09 -5.96
CA SER A 87 10.26 17.05 -6.81
C SER A 87 11.41 16.24 -6.19
N TYR A 88 11.66 16.39 -4.89
CA TYR A 88 12.68 15.61 -4.20
C TYR A 88 12.38 14.10 -4.25
N ARG A 89 11.13 13.72 -3.96
CA ARG A 89 10.72 12.31 -4.04
C ARG A 89 10.80 11.79 -5.48
N PHE A 90 10.30 12.57 -6.44
CA PHE A 90 10.32 12.23 -7.85
C PHE A 90 11.77 12.00 -8.32
N ALA A 91 12.68 12.95 -8.11
CA ALA A 91 14.08 12.80 -8.50
C ALA A 91 14.75 11.56 -7.88
N ARG A 92 14.43 11.24 -6.62
CA ARG A 92 14.96 10.05 -5.93
C ARG A 92 14.46 8.74 -6.52
N LEU A 93 13.18 8.66 -6.91
CA LEU A 93 12.55 7.41 -7.39
C LEU A 93 12.67 7.23 -8.90
N THR A 94 12.65 8.30 -9.68
CA THR A 94 12.62 8.24 -11.15
C THR A 94 13.90 7.65 -11.72
N PHE A 95 15.08 7.97 -11.16
CA PHE A 95 16.34 7.42 -11.67
C PHE A 95 16.43 5.89 -11.63
N PRO A 96 16.24 5.21 -10.48
CA PRO A 96 16.25 3.75 -10.45
C PRO A 96 15.08 3.14 -11.25
N TYR A 97 13.96 3.85 -11.36
CA TYR A 97 12.82 3.37 -12.11
C TYR A 97 13.06 3.39 -13.63
N LEU A 98 13.66 4.46 -14.16
CA LEU A 98 14.08 4.56 -15.56
C LEU A 98 15.11 3.49 -15.93
N PHE A 99 16.08 3.26 -15.05
CA PHE A 99 17.04 2.17 -15.24
C PHE A 99 16.34 0.81 -15.35
N THR A 100 15.42 0.53 -14.43
CA THR A 100 14.64 -0.72 -14.43
C THR A 100 13.79 -0.86 -15.69
N LEU A 101 13.13 0.24 -16.11
CA LEU A 101 12.33 0.30 -17.34
C LEU A 101 13.17 -0.03 -18.58
N GLY A 102 14.36 0.55 -18.71
CA GLY A 102 15.28 0.24 -19.81
C GLY A 102 15.74 -1.22 -19.81
N VAL A 103 16.05 -1.78 -18.63
CA VAL A 103 16.41 -3.20 -18.49
C VAL A 103 15.26 -4.10 -18.91
N VAL A 104 14.02 -3.81 -18.48
CA VAL A 104 12.82 -4.57 -18.88
C VAL A 104 12.58 -4.46 -20.38
N GLU A 105 12.71 -3.27 -20.96
CA GLU A 105 12.47 -3.10 -22.40
C GLU A 105 13.45 -3.93 -23.25
N VAL A 106 14.75 -3.90 -22.90
CA VAL A 106 15.77 -4.68 -23.62
C VAL A 106 15.58 -6.17 -23.39
N SER A 107 15.41 -6.59 -22.13
CA SER A 107 15.31 -8.02 -21.79
C SER A 107 14.05 -8.66 -22.39
N MET A 108 12.89 -8.01 -22.29
CA MET A 108 11.63 -8.56 -22.80
C MET A 108 11.61 -8.64 -24.32
N LYS A 109 12.18 -7.64 -25.03
CA LYS A 109 12.40 -7.74 -26.48
C LYS A 109 13.33 -8.91 -26.82
N TRP A 110 14.44 -9.05 -26.09
CA TRP A 110 15.37 -10.16 -26.33
C TRP A 110 14.69 -11.52 -26.13
N PHE A 111 13.93 -11.71 -25.05
CA PHE A 111 13.17 -12.95 -24.81
C PHE A 111 12.17 -13.24 -25.93
N ALA A 112 11.41 -12.23 -26.38
CA ALA A 112 10.42 -12.42 -27.44
C ALA A 112 11.03 -12.88 -28.78
N TYR A 113 12.24 -12.42 -29.12
CA TYR A 113 12.89 -12.79 -30.38
C TYR A 113 13.81 -14.02 -30.29
N ASN A 114 14.37 -14.32 -29.10
CA ASN A 114 15.45 -15.30 -28.96
C ASN A 114 15.11 -16.46 -28.02
N SER A 115 13.95 -16.45 -27.38
CA SER A 115 13.53 -17.50 -26.44
C SER A 115 12.19 -18.10 -26.83
N VAL A 116 12.01 -19.37 -26.48
CA VAL A 116 10.70 -20.05 -26.50
C VAL A 116 9.86 -19.65 -25.28
N PHE A 117 10.49 -19.07 -24.26
CA PHE A 117 9.80 -18.57 -23.08
C PHE A 117 9.00 -17.32 -23.40
N GLU A 118 7.67 -17.40 -23.32
CA GLU A 118 6.76 -16.27 -23.45
C GLU A 118 6.49 -15.65 -22.07
N PRO A 119 6.99 -14.44 -21.76
CA PRO A 119 6.79 -13.81 -20.46
C PRO A 119 5.31 -13.64 -20.09
N PRO A 120 4.98 -13.54 -18.79
CA PRO A 120 3.59 -13.44 -18.36
C PRO A 120 2.92 -12.13 -18.79
N THR A 121 3.71 -11.11 -19.13
CA THR A 121 3.26 -9.78 -19.52
C THR A 121 3.75 -9.45 -20.93
N ASN A 122 2.95 -8.70 -21.68
CA ASN A 122 3.29 -8.26 -23.04
C ASN A 122 4.20 -7.01 -23.04
N ASP A 123 5.19 -6.97 -22.14
CA ASP A 123 6.04 -5.79 -21.93
C ASP A 123 6.86 -5.43 -23.19
N HIS A 124 7.22 -6.42 -24.01
CA HIS A 124 7.90 -6.21 -25.29
C HIS A 124 7.06 -5.43 -26.33
N ILE A 125 5.72 -5.46 -26.20
CA ILE A 125 4.77 -4.71 -27.04
C ILE A 125 4.34 -3.41 -26.35
N ASN A 126 4.03 -3.48 -25.06
CA ASN A 126 3.44 -2.36 -24.32
C ASN A 126 4.46 -1.28 -23.96
N CYS A 127 5.64 -1.66 -23.49
CA CYS A 127 6.63 -0.70 -23.01
C CYS A 127 7.09 0.29 -24.10
N PRO A 128 7.39 -0.12 -25.34
CA PRO A 128 7.75 0.84 -26.40
C PRO A 128 6.70 1.92 -26.67
N ASN A 129 5.42 1.61 -26.47
CA ASN A 129 4.31 2.52 -26.74
C ASN A 129 3.90 3.35 -25.51
N TYR A 130 4.07 2.80 -24.31
CA TYR A 130 3.44 3.33 -23.09
C TYR A 130 4.43 3.61 -21.94
N TRP A 131 5.75 3.48 -22.13
CA TRP A 131 6.79 3.75 -21.13
C TRP A 131 6.65 5.11 -20.43
N TRP A 132 6.18 6.14 -21.14
CA TRP A 132 6.01 7.49 -20.61
C TRP A 132 4.96 7.54 -19.48
N ARG A 133 3.96 6.64 -19.48
CA ARG A 133 2.94 6.55 -18.42
C ARG A 133 3.55 6.12 -17.10
N ASN A 134 4.56 5.25 -17.14
CA ASN A 134 5.32 4.81 -15.98
C ASN A 134 6.11 5.98 -15.37
N ILE A 135 6.81 6.78 -16.19
CA ILE A 135 7.58 7.94 -15.71
C ILE A 135 6.70 8.96 -14.99
N LEU A 136 5.51 9.18 -15.52
CA LEU A 136 4.54 10.09 -14.93
C LEU A 136 3.78 9.48 -13.74
N TYR A 137 4.02 8.20 -13.42
CA TYR A 137 3.33 7.47 -12.35
C TYR A 137 1.80 7.42 -12.51
N ILE A 138 1.33 7.32 -13.75
CA ILE A 138 -0.11 7.30 -14.10
C ILE A 138 -0.54 6.05 -14.84
N ASN A 139 0.30 5.02 -14.93
CA ASN A 139 -0.05 3.77 -15.63
C ASN A 139 -1.31 3.10 -15.05
N THR A 140 -1.63 3.28 -13.77
CA THR A 140 -2.84 2.75 -13.13
C THR A 140 -4.16 3.41 -13.59
N LEU A 141 -4.08 4.55 -14.28
CA LEU A 141 -5.25 5.22 -14.85
C LEU A 141 -5.68 4.66 -16.21
N PHE A 142 -4.91 3.73 -16.77
CA PHE A 142 -5.17 3.11 -18.07
C PHE A 142 -5.54 1.63 -17.89
N PRO A 143 -6.12 1.00 -18.93
CA PRO A 143 -6.42 -0.44 -18.93
C PRO A 143 -5.18 -1.34 -18.74
N VAL A 144 -5.35 -2.50 -18.07
CA VAL A 144 -4.25 -3.42 -17.72
C VAL A 144 -3.53 -3.97 -18.94
N ASP A 145 -4.25 -4.20 -20.03
CA ASP A 145 -3.73 -4.77 -21.28
C ASP A 145 -2.71 -3.84 -21.95
N GLN A 146 -2.76 -2.55 -21.63
CA GLN A 146 -1.83 -1.52 -22.13
C GLN A 146 -0.72 -1.18 -21.12
N MET A 147 -0.69 -1.80 -19.94
CA MET A 147 0.32 -1.48 -18.95
C MET A 147 1.69 -2.02 -19.37
N CYS A 148 2.69 -1.16 -19.25
CA CYS A 148 4.09 -1.54 -19.25
C CYS A 148 4.52 -1.83 -17.81
N MET A 149 5.23 -2.95 -17.60
CA MET A 149 5.67 -3.43 -16.30
C MET A 149 4.48 -3.53 -15.34
N LEU A 150 3.61 -4.52 -15.53
CA LEU A 150 2.37 -4.65 -14.76
C LEU A 150 2.59 -4.47 -13.25
N TRP A 151 3.64 -5.08 -12.68
CA TRP A 151 4.01 -5.00 -11.27
C TRP A 151 4.32 -3.58 -10.74
N SER A 152 4.50 -2.60 -11.63
CA SER A 152 4.87 -1.23 -11.28
C SER A 152 3.67 -0.37 -10.85
N TRP A 153 2.44 -0.91 -10.97
CA TRP A 153 1.20 -0.28 -10.48
C TRP A 153 1.35 0.27 -9.05
N TYR A 154 1.99 -0.51 -8.16
CA TYR A 154 2.21 -0.14 -6.76
C TYR A 154 2.98 1.18 -6.62
N LEU A 155 4.02 1.38 -7.45
CA LEU A 155 4.87 2.56 -7.37
C LEU A 155 4.12 3.81 -7.82
N SER A 156 3.20 3.66 -8.76
CA SER A 156 2.33 4.73 -9.21
C SER A 156 1.31 5.12 -8.16
N ASP A 157 0.65 4.14 -7.55
CA ASP A 157 -0.28 4.39 -6.44
C ASP A 157 0.41 5.04 -5.23
N ASP A 158 1.59 4.55 -4.82
CA ASP A 158 2.36 5.15 -3.72
C ASP A 158 2.78 6.61 -4.02
N THR A 159 3.07 6.94 -5.28
CA THR A 159 3.39 8.31 -5.69
C THR A 159 2.13 9.19 -5.70
N GLN A 160 1.00 8.69 -6.18
CA GLN A 160 -0.28 9.40 -6.17
C GLN A 160 -0.75 9.64 -4.73
N PHE A 161 -0.64 8.64 -3.85
CA PHE A 161 -0.92 8.79 -2.42
C PHE A 161 0.00 9.78 -1.75
N TYR A 162 1.28 9.83 -2.13
CA TYR A 162 2.18 10.86 -1.64
C TYR A 162 1.77 12.27 -2.03
N VAL A 163 1.32 12.47 -3.27
CA VAL A 163 0.82 13.78 -3.72
C VAL A 163 -0.39 14.20 -2.88
N VAL A 164 -1.38 13.32 -2.71
CA VAL A 164 -2.56 13.58 -1.86
C VAL A 164 -2.16 13.82 -0.40
N GLY A 165 -1.28 12.98 0.13
CA GLY A 165 -0.77 13.07 1.50
C GLY A 165 0.00 14.37 1.75
N ALA A 166 0.82 14.83 0.81
CA ALA A 166 1.55 16.09 0.91
C ALA A 166 0.60 17.28 1.01
N VAL A 167 -0.47 17.32 0.20
CA VAL A 167 -1.52 18.36 0.29
C VAL A 167 -2.19 18.34 1.67
N ILE A 168 -2.58 17.16 2.16
CA ILE A 168 -3.19 17.01 3.49
C ILE A 168 -2.23 17.48 4.59
N LEU A 169 -0.94 17.14 4.52
CA LEU A 169 0.07 17.51 5.51
C LEU A 169 0.33 19.02 5.54
N ILE A 170 0.45 19.65 4.38
CA ILE A 170 0.61 21.11 4.28
C ILE A 170 -0.61 21.80 4.87
N LEU A 171 -1.82 21.35 4.51
CA LEU A 171 -3.05 21.88 5.09
C LEU A 171 -3.13 21.64 6.60
N ALA A 172 -2.63 20.50 7.10
CA ALA A 172 -2.68 20.16 8.53
C ALA A 172 -1.84 21.10 9.41
N THR A 173 -0.79 21.72 8.86
CA THR A 173 0.04 22.69 9.61
C THR A 173 -0.65 24.02 9.87
N SER A 174 -1.51 24.45 8.95
CA SER A 174 -2.22 25.74 9.03
C SER A 174 -3.67 25.58 9.52
N HIS A 175 -4.37 24.56 9.03
CA HIS A 175 -5.79 24.32 9.25
C HIS A 175 -6.08 22.85 9.55
N PHE A 176 -5.69 22.39 10.75
CA PHE A 176 -5.83 20.98 11.15
C PHE A 176 -7.24 20.42 10.99
N LYS A 177 -8.28 21.19 11.35
CA LYS A 177 -9.69 20.76 11.21
C LYS A 177 -10.06 20.51 9.74
N SER A 178 -9.63 21.38 8.84
CA SER A 178 -9.88 21.24 7.40
C SER A 178 -9.13 20.04 6.82
N ALA A 179 -7.87 19.82 7.25
CA ALA A 179 -7.10 18.64 6.84
C ALA A 179 -7.74 17.33 7.34
N ALA A 180 -8.24 17.30 8.57
CA ALA A 180 -8.96 16.14 9.11
C ALA A 180 -10.26 15.88 8.34
N ALA A 181 -11.03 16.93 8.02
CA ALA A 181 -12.24 16.81 7.21
C ALA A 181 -11.93 16.27 5.80
N LEU A 182 -10.87 16.76 5.16
CA LEU A 182 -10.42 16.28 3.85
C LEU A 182 -9.99 14.81 3.90
N LEU A 183 -9.24 14.40 4.92
CA LEU A 183 -8.82 13.02 5.12
C LEU A 183 -10.02 12.08 5.29
N ILE A 184 -10.99 12.45 6.13
CA ILE A 184 -12.22 11.66 6.33
C ILE A 184 -13.02 11.58 5.03
N THR A 185 -13.12 12.69 4.30
CA THR A 185 -13.82 12.72 3.00
C THR A 185 -13.19 11.75 2.02
N PHE A 186 -11.84 11.76 1.88
CA PHE A 186 -11.15 10.82 1.01
C PHE A 186 -11.31 9.37 1.45
N MET A 187 -11.21 9.10 2.76
CA MET A 187 -11.43 7.76 3.31
C MET A 187 -12.83 7.22 2.99
N VAL A 188 -13.87 8.00 3.28
CA VAL A 188 -15.26 7.61 3.02
C VAL A 188 -15.50 7.46 1.52
N SER A 189 -14.97 8.36 0.69
CA SER A 189 -15.09 8.27 -0.76
C SER A 189 -14.44 7.00 -1.32
N SER A 190 -13.30 6.60 -0.75
CA SER A 190 -12.60 5.35 -1.09
C SER A 190 -13.46 4.13 -0.75
N TRP A 191 -13.99 4.06 0.48
CA TRP A 191 -14.86 2.96 0.89
C TRP A 191 -16.13 2.85 0.03
N MET A 192 -16.79 3.97 -0.24
CA MET A 192 -18.01 4.00 -1.05
C MET A 192 -17.72 3.58 -2.50
N THR A 193 -16.61 4.05 -3.07
CA THR A 193 -16.21 3.70 -4.45
C THR A 193 -15.88 2.21 -4.54
N THR A 194 -15.07 1.67 -3.61
CA THR A 194 -14.75 0.24 -3.57
C THR A 194 -15.99 -0.62 -3.36
N GLY A 195 -16.87 -0.22 -2.44
CA GLY A 195 -18.13 -0.93 -2.18
C GLY A 195 -19.04 -0.96 -3.39
N TYR A 196 -19.18 0.17 -4.09
CA TYR A 196 -19.97 0.26 -5.32
C TYR A 196 -19.39 -0.60 -6.45
N ILE A 197 -18.08 -0.54 -6.69
CA ILE A 197 -17.42 -1.35 -7.74
C ILE A 197 -17.54 -2.84 -7.40
N ALA A 198 -17.28 -3.23 -6.15
CA ALA A 198 -17.38 -4.63 -5.73
C ALA A 198 -18.82 -5.16 -5.85
N TYR A 199 -19.82 -4.37 -5.43
CA TYR A 199 -21.22 -4.76 -5.53
C TYR A 199 -21.70 -4.86 -6.98
N SER A 200 -21.41 -3.85 -7.81
CA SER A 200 -21.84 -3.81 -9.21
C SER A 200 -21.23 -4.92 -10.06
N ASN A 201 -20.04 -5.38 -9.72
CA ASN A 201 -19.37 -6.49 -10.41
C ASN A 201 -19.63 -7.85 -9.76
N SER A 202 -20.51 -7.94 -8.75
CA SER A 202 -20.75 -9.14 -7.95
C SER A 202 -19.46 -9.81 -7.46
N HIS A 203 -18.47 -9.01 -7.06
CA HIS A 203 -17.17 -9.51 -6.65
C HIS A 203 -17.28 -10.35 -5.37
N ILE A 204 -16.75 -11.56 -5.40
CA ILE A 204 -16.71 -12.49 -4.27
C ILE A 204 -15.24 -12.70 -3.86
N PRO A 205 -14.75 -11.96 -2.85
CA PRO A 205 -13.42 -12.15 -2.29
C PRO A 205 -13.16 -13.62 -1.93
N GLY A 206 -12.01 -14.15 -2.35
CA GLY A 206 -11.59 -15.53 -2.08
C GLY A 206 -12.12 -16.59 -3.05
N SER A 207 -13.14 -16.30 -3.87
CA SER A 207 -13.68 -17.23 -4.88
C SER A 207 -13.35 -16.84 -6.32
N ASP A 208 -13.22 -15.54 -6.61
CA ASP A 208 -12.90 -15.04 -7.96
C ASP A 208 -11.40 -15.24 -8.29
N ASP A 209 -11.07 -15.40 -9.58
CA ASP A 209 -9.68 -15.41 -10.03
C ASP A 209 -9.03 -14.06 -9.67
N PRO A 210 -7.92 -14.02 -8.90
CA PRO A 210 -7.31 -12.77 -8.43
C PRO A 210 -6.95 -11.78 -9.55
N LEU A 211 -6.78 -12.27 -10.79
CA LEU A 211 -6.47 -11.46 -11.96
C LEU A 211 -7.70 -10.94 -12.71
N ALA A 212 -8.88 -11.54 -12.52
CA ALA A 212 -10.09 -11.19 -13.28
C ALA A 212 -10.66 -9.81 -12.92
N LEU A 213 -10.45 -9.34 -11.69
CA LEU A 213 -10.84 -8.00 -11.23
C LEU A 213 -9.65 -7.08 -10.93
N PHE A 214 -8.45 -7.47 -11.37
CA PHE A 214 -7.23 -6.69 -11.14
C PHE A 214 -7.42 -5.24 -11.60
N ASP A 215 -7.96 -5.07 -12.80
CA ASP A 215 -8.18 -3.82 -13.53
C ASP A 215 -9.30 -2.92 -12.97
N LYS A 216 -10.10 -3.43 -12.04
CA LYS A 216 -11.28 -2.72 -11.51
C LYS A 216 -11.15 -2.38 -10.03
N ILE A 217 -10.51 -3.27 -9.27
CA ILE A 217 -10.47 -3.20 -7.81
C ILE A 217 -9.05 -3.16 -7.28
N TYR A 218 -8.09 -3.82 -7.95
CA TYR A 218 -6.80 -4.09 -7.34
C TYR A 218 -5.77 -2.99 -7.60
N ASP A 219 -5.66 -2.54 -8.84
CA ASP A 219 -4.63 -1.62 -9.32
C ASP A 219 -5.01 -0.14 -9.19
N LYS A 220 -6.25 0.14 -8.78
CA LYS A 220 -6.77 1.51 -8.77
C LYS A 220 -6.47 2.21 -7.45
N PRO A 221 -5.96 3.45 -7.51
CA PRO A 221 -5.54 4.19 -6.31
C PRO A 221 -6.70 4.43 -5.33
N TRP A 222 -7.90 4.70 -5.84
CA TRP A 222 -9.06 5.01 -5.00
C TRP A 222 -9.56 3.83 -4.17
N THR A 223 -9.19 2.58 -4.48
CA THR A 223 -9.59 1.42 -3.68
C THR A 223 -8.60 1.07 -2.56
N ARG A 224 -7.37 1.59 -2.65
CA ARG A 224 -6.24 1.28 -1.76
C ARG A 224 -5.75 2.47 -0.92
N LEU A 225 -6.44 3.60 -0.98
CA LEU A 225 -6.06 4.82 -0.27
C LEU A 225 -6.14 4.69 1.27
N GLY A 226 -7.04 3.84 1.78
CA GLY A 226 -7.30 3.70 3.22
C GLY A 226 -6.06 3.40 4.08
N PRO A 227 -5.30 2.32 3.79
CA PRO A 227 -4.05 2.02 4.50
C PRO A 227 -3.08 3.19 4.63
N TYR A 228 -2.90 3.95 3.55
CA TYR A 228 -1.99 5.11 3.52
C TYR A 228 -2.46 6.21 4.48
N LEU A 229 -3.74 6.58 4.44
CA LEU A 229 -4.32 7.61 5.31
C LEU A 229 -4.32 7.19 6.78
N ILE A 230 -4.58 5.91 7.09
CA ILE A 230 -4.44 5.37 8.45
C ILE A 230 -2.99 5.49 8.93
N GLY A 231 -2.03 5.15 8.07
CA GLY A 231 -0.61 5.36 8.33
C GLY A 231 -0.31 6.82 8.69
N MET A 232 -0.82 7.78 7.90
CA MET A 232 -0.64 9.21 8.18
C MET A 232 -1.18 9.61 9.56
N CYS A 233 -2.37 9.13 9.93
CA CYS A 233 -2.97 9.36 11.25
C CYS A 233 -2.09 8.79 12.37
N THR A 234 -1.59 7.56 12.20
CA THR A 234 -0.67 6.93 13.16
C THR A 234 0.64 7.71 13.30
N GLY A 235 1.22 8.17 12.19
CA GLY A 235 2.42 8.99 12.20
C GLY A 235 2.23 10.31 12.95
N TRP A 236 1.10 10.99 12.75
CA TRP A 236 0.76 12.20 13.49
C TRP A 236 0.54 11.93 14.99
N LEU A 237 -0.17 10.85 15.35
CA LEU A 237 -0.40 10.45 16.73
C LEU A 237 0.92 10.21 17.47
N LEU A 238 1.82 9.44 16.87
CA LEU A 238 3.14 9.12 17.43
C LEU A 238 3.99 10.37 17.62
N PHE A 239 3.98 11.29 16.64
CA PHE A 239 4.64 12.59 16.76
C PHE A 239 4.05 13.41 17.91
N LYS A 240 2.72 13.58 17.96
CA LYS A 240 2.04 14.43 18.95
C LYS A 240 2.24 13.94 20.38
N LYS A 241 2.33 12.62 20.57
CA LYS A 241 2.57 11.98 21.86
C LYS A 241 4.04 11.74 22.16
N ASN A 242 4.97 12.17 21.29
CA ASN A 242 6.41 11.93 21.44
C ASN A 242 6.75 10.45 21.68
N CYS A 243 5.99 9.52 21.07
CA CYS A 243 6.08 8.08 21.31
C CYS A 243 5.92 7.66 22.80
N LYS A 244 5.32 8.51 23.64
CA LYS A 244 5.04 8.25 25.06
C LYS A 244 3.53 8.19 25.27
N ILE A 245 2.97 6.99 25.18
CA ILE A 245 1.55 6.72 25.46
C ILE A 245 1.51 5.70 26.58
N GLN A 246 0.99 6.09 27.75
CA GLN A 246 0.76 5.16 28.84
C GLN A 246 -0.55 4.39 28.58
N MET A 247 -0.47 3.07 28.62
CA MET A 247 -1.62 2.19 28.37
C MET A 247 -1.85 1.27 29.57
N SER A 248 -3.11 1.01 29.89
CA SER A 248 -3.47 0.03 30.91
C SER A 248 -3.26 -1.39 30.37
N LYS A 249 -3.05 -2.36 31.27
CA LYS A 249 -2.90 -3.78 30.89
C LYS A 249 -4.09 -4.29 30.09
N LEU A 250 -5.30 -3.84 30.41
CA LEU A 250 -6.51 -4.21 29.69
C LEU A 250 -6.45 -3.74 28.23
N VAL A 251 -6.10 -2.48 27.98
CA VAL A 251 -5.96 -1.92 26.62
C VAL A 251 -4.89 -2.65 25.82
N LEU A 252 -3.79 -3.05 26.47
CA LEU A 252 -2.75 -3.82 25.81
C LEU A 252 -3.25 -5.21 25.38
N ILE A 253 -3.88 -5.94 26.30
CA ILE A 253 -4.40 -7.28 26.01
C ILE A 253 -5.45 -7.20 24.91
N THR A 254 -6.44 -6.31 25.03
CA THR A 254 -7.52 -6.19 24.04
C THR A 254 -7.01 -5.73 22.68
N GLY A 255 -6.07 -4.77 22.65
CA GLY A 255 -5.51 -4.30 21.39
C GLY A 255 -4.71 -5.39 20.66
N TRP A 256 -3.89 -6.17 21.39
CA TRP A 256 -3.14 -7.28 20.80
C TRP A 256 -4.05 -8.40 20.32
N THR A 257 -5.02 -8.83 21.13
CA THR A 257 -5.94 -9.90 20.73
C THR A 257 -6.81 -9.47 19.54
N LEU A 258 -7.32 -8.25 19.55
CA LEU A 258 -8.12 -7.71 18.45
C LEU A 258 -7.29 -7.60 17.17
N SER A 259 -6.07 -7.07 17.24
CA SER A 259 -5.22 -6.89 16.06
C SER A 259 -4.83 -8.23 15.45
N ILE A 260 -4.39 -9.19 16.26
CA ILE A 260 -4.05 -10.54 15.78
C ILE A 260 -5.30 -11.24 15.23
N GLY A 261 -6.43 -11.14 15.92
CA GLY A 261 -7.70 -11.72 15.48
C GLY A 261 -8.16 -11.18 14.13
N VAL A 262 -8.06 -9.86 13.91
CA VAL A 262 -8.38 -9.22 12.63
C VAL A 262 -7.39 -9.63 11.53
N LEU A 263 -6.09 -9.65 11.80
CA LEU A 263 -5.10 -10.08 10.79
C LEU A 263 -5.33 -11.54 10.36
N LEU A 264 -5.59 -12.43 11.32
CA LEU A 264 -5.89 -13.84 11.04
C LEU A 264 -7.23 -14.00 10.31
N SER A 265 -8.26 -13.25 10.68
CA SER A 265 -9.56 -13.32 10.00
C SER A 265 -9.48 -12.78 8.57
N LEU A 266 -8.67 -11.76 8.30
CA LEU A 266 -8.47 -11.26 6.95
C LEU A 266 -7.72 -12.26 6.06
N VAL A 267 -6.72 -12.96 6.60
CA VAL A 267 -5.92 -13.92 5.81
C VAL A 267 -6.62 -15.27 5.65
N TYR A 268 -7.23 -15.80 6.71
CA TYR A 268 -7.77 -17.16 6.75
C TYR A 268 -9.29 -17.24 6.88
N GLY A 269 -9.96 -16.15 7.23
CA GLY A 269 -11.40 -16.15 7.53
C GLY A 269 -12.31 -16.34 6.31
N LEU A 270 -11.77 -16.25 5.10
CA LEU A 270 -12.51 -16.57 3.87
C LEU A 270 -12.39 -18.05 3.46
N TYR A 271 -11.65 -18.86 4.22
CA TYR A 271 -11.50 -20.28 3.94
C TYR A 271 -12.86 -20.99 3.87
N GLU A 272 -13.14 -21.66 2.74
CA GLU A 272 -14.40 -22.35 2.41
C GLU A 272 -15.68 -21.51 2.60
N THR A 273 -15.55 -20.19 2.67
CA THR A 273 -16.66 -19.29 2.94
C THR A 273 -17.12 -18.61 1.65
N LYS A 274 -18.41 -18.74 1.35
CA LYS A 274 -19.03 -18.02 0.23
C LYS A 274 -19.77 -16.80 0.78
N LEU A 275 -19.23 -15.63 0.48
CA LEU A 275 -19.88 -14.37 0.83
C LEU A 275 -21.02 -14.08 -0.14
N ASN A 276 -22.12 -13.52 0.36
CA ASN A 276 -23.09 -12.89 -0.53
C ASN A 276 -22.47 -11.59 -1.12
N PRO A 277 -23.01 -11.05 -2.24
CA PRO A 277 -22.45 -9.85 -2.86
C PRO A 277 -22.37 -8.61 -1.95
N TRP A 278 -23.32 -8.42 -1.03
CA TRP A 278 -23.29 -7.33 -0.04
C TRP A 278 -22.15 -7.49 0.98
N LEU A 279 -21.96 -8.70 1.49
CA LEU A 279 -20.87 -9.02 2.41
C LEU A 279 -19.52 -8.97 1.69
N GLY A 280 -19.44 -9.43 0.44
CA GLY A 280 -18.24 -9.33 -0.41
C GLY A 280 -17.85 -7.88 -0.67
N ALA A 281 -18.82 -7.02 -0.99
CA ALA A 281 -18.59 -5.59 -1.15
C ALA A 281 -18.14 -4.90 0.16
N THR A 282 -18.78 -5.25 1.28
CA THR A 282 -18.39 -4.74 2.60
C THR A 282 -16.97 -5.16 2.96
N TYR A 283 -16.64 -6.45 2.77
CA TYR A 283 -15.30 -6.97 2.98
C TYR A 283 -14.28 -6.25 2.10
N SER A 284 -14.55 -6.11 0.80
CA SER A 284 -13.64 -5.43 -0.14
C SER A 284 -13.38 -3.97 0.24
N SER A 285 -14.41 -3.26 0.69
CA SER A 285 -14.28 -1.84 1.08
C SER A 285 -13.54 -1.61 2.40
N LEU A 286 -13.71 -2.50 3.39
CA LEU A 286 -13.22 -2.27 4.75
C LEU A 286 -11.96 -3.07 5.11
N SER A 287 -11.71 -4.22 4.46
CA SER A 287 -10.62 -5.14 4.81
C SER A 287 -9.25 -4.48 4.79
N HIS A 288 -8.93 -3.71 3.75
CA HIS A 288 -7.66 -2.98 3.64
C HIS A 288 -7.47 -1.98 4.79
N SER A 289 -8.55 -1.30 5.20
CA SER A 289 -8.50 -0.36 6.32
C SER A 289 -8.39 -1.09 7.67
N ALA A 290 -9.10 -2.21 7.84
CA ALA A 290 -9.00 -3.06 9.02
C ALA A 290 -7.59 -3.63 9.19
N TRP A 291 -6.96 -4.07 8.10
CA TRP A 291 -5.55 -4.50 8.08
C TRP A 291 -4.63 -3.39 8.58
N ALA A 292 -4.77 -2.19 8.03
CA ALA A 292 -3.95 -1.04 8.43
C ALA A 292 -4.19 -0.58 9.88
N LEU A 293 -5.42 -0.69 10.40
CA LEU A 293 -5.72 -0.41 11.81
C LEU A 293 -5.04 -1.41 12.75
N SER A 294 -5.03 -2.69 12.40
CA SER A 294 -4.29 -3.72 13.16
C SER A 294 -2.79 -3.44 13.15
N LEU A 295 -2.22 -3.03 12.01
CA LEU A 295 -0.82 -2.60 11.93
C LEU A 295 -0.57 -1.33 12.74
N ALA A 296 -1.49 -0.36 12.72
CA ALA A 296 -1.40 0.86 13.51
C ALA A 296 -1.27 0.56 15.00
N TRP A 297 -2.08 -0.37 15.52
CA TRP A 297 -1.95 -0.82 16.90
C TRP A 297 -0.58 -1.45 17.18
N ILE A 298 -0.14 -2.39 16.34
CA ILE A 298 1.16 -3.07 16.51
C ILE A 298 2.29 -2.04 16.55
N VAL A 299 2.33 -1.10 15.61
CA VAL A 299 3.37 -0.07 15.56
C VAL A 299 3.30 0.86 16.77
N VAL A 300 2.09 1.29 17.18
CA VAL A 300 1.94 2.13 18.38
C VAL A 300 2.44 1.39 19.62
N ALA A 301 2.03 0.15 19.84
CA ALA A 301 2.46 -0.65 20.98
C ALA A 301 3.98 -0.86 20.99
N CYS A 302 4.60 -1.15 19.85
CA CYS A 302 6.05 -1.31 19.75
C CYS A 302 6.78 0.01 20.03
N MET A 303 6.35 1.11 19.41
CA MET A 303 7.00 2.42 19.53
C MET A 303 6.88 3.04 20.93
N THR A 304 5.88 2.65 21.73
CA THR A 304 5.69 3.16 23.09
C THR A 304 6.24 2.22 24.18
N GLY A 305 6.96 1.16 23.81
CA GLY A 305 7.65 0.26 24.73
C GLY A 305 6.82 -0.94 25.21
N TYR A 306 5.67 -1.21 24.59
CA TYR A 306 4.80 -2.35 24.89
C TYR A 306 4.84 -3.44 23.79
N GLY A 307 5.91 -3.49 22.99
CA GLY A 307 6.05 -4.42 21.87
C GLY A 307 6.40 -5.86 22.27
N GLY A 308 6.89 -6.10 23.50
CA GLY A 308 7.15 -7.44 24.03
C GLY A 308 8.03 -8.30 23.11
N VAL A 309 7.52 -9.46 22.67
CA VAL A 309 8.23 -10.39 21.78
C VAL A 309 8.38 -9.82 20.37
N VAL A 310 7.39 -9.07 19.89
CA VAL A 310 7.39 -8.50 18.54
C VAL A 310 8.53 -7.50 18.37
N ASP A 311 8.81 -6.71 19.41
CA ASP A 311 9.93 -5.76 19.41
C ASP A 311 11.28 -6.50 19.29
N LYS A 312 11.44 -7.65 19.97
CA LYS A 312 12.64 -8.48 19.85
C LYS A 312 12.81 -9.03 18.44
N ILE A 313 11.72 -9.48 17.80
CA ILE A 313 11.75 -9.98 16.42
C ILE A 313 12.17 -8.89 15.44
N PHE A 314 11.64 -7.67 15.58
CA PHE A 314 12.02 -6.55 14.71
C PHE A 314 13.44 -6.03 14.96
N GLN A 315 14.02 -6.28 16.14
CA GLN A 315 15.38 -5.86 16.50
C GLN A 315 16.47 -6.89 16.12
N LEU A 316 16.10 -8.12 15.77
CA LEU A 316 17.01 -9.16 15.27
C LEU A 316 17.20 -9.00 13.74
N PRO A 317 18.39 -8.69 13.16
CA PRO A 317 19.67 -8.23 13.69
C PRO A 317 20.03 -6.84 13.12
N TYR A 318 19.65 -5.76 13.83
CA TYR A 318 20.40 -4.50 13.82
C TYR A 318 20.56 -4.07 15.27
N SER A 319 21.33 -4.88 16.00
CA SER A 319 21.86 -4.55 17.32
C SER A 319 22.84 -3.39 17.21
N THR A 320 22.34 -2.17 17.02
CA THR A 320 23.00 -0.92 17.42
C THR A 320 21.93 0.16 17.57
N ARG A 321 21.22 0.17 18.71
CA ARG A 321 20.74 1.41 19.29
C ARG A 321 21.45 1.61 20.62
N SER A 322 22.70 2.06 20.50
CA SER A 322 23.23 3.07 21.39
C SER A 322 22.28 4.28 21.34
N VAL A 323 21.49 4.43 22.39
CA VAL A 323 20.89 5.71 22.77
C VAL A 323 21.43 5.97 24.17
N GLU A 324 22.63 6.55 24.19
CA GLU A 324 23.02 7.51 25.23
C GLU A 324 22.72 8.91 24.68
#